data_AF-A0A9E3M781-F1
#
_entry.id   AF-A0A9E3M781-F1
#
_cell.length_a   1.000
_cell.length_b   1.000
_cell.length_c   1.000
_cell.angle_alpha   90.00
_cell.angle_beta   90.00
_cell.angle_gamma   90.00
#
_symmetry.space_group_name_H-M   'P 1'
#
loop_
_entity.id
_entity.type
_entity.pdbx_description
1 polymer ?
#
loop_
_entity_poly.entity_id
_entity_poly.type
_entity_poly.pdbx_seq_one_letter_code
_entity_poly.pdbx_strand_id
1 'polypeptide(L)'
;MVRTIEAMFGTKEPSASTDFYVKKNRNGGMAIHLHRLNAPTLRKALDAAVKVYDVEYESNKVLRHIHKIKDGTDIYLFANISETQIDTYARLRGHMQLEAWNPHTGEISKAECTQKVEAGTDVTVVRITLAPFKSLFIVGGR
;
A
#
# COMPACT_ATOMS: atom_id res chain seq x y z
N MET A 1 -13.78 -10.69 24.18
CA MET A 1 -13.03 -9.66 23.44
C MET A 1 -14.03 -8.69 22.79
N VAL A 2 -14.66 -7.78 23.57
CA VAL A 2 -15.73 -6.87 23.05
C VAL A 2 -15.68 -5.47 23.73
N ARG A 3 -15.28 -5.38 25.01
CA ARG A 3 -15.32 -4.11 25.78
C ARG A 3 -14.42 -2.98 25.27
N THR A 4 -13.28 -3.27 24.63
CA THR A 4 -12.31 -2.22 24.23
C THR A 4 -12.77 -1.42 23.02
N ILE A 5 -13.41 -2.07 22.03
CA ILE A 5 -13.86 -1.39 20.81
C ILE A 5 -15.05 -0.48 21.11
N GLU A 6 -15.99 -0.92 21.95
CA GLU A 6 -17.14 -0.10 22.36
C GLU A 6 -16.71 1.14 23.16
N ALA A 7 -15.73 1.00 24.06
CA ALA A 7 -15.20 2.13 24.81
C ALA A 7 -14.54 3.20 23.90
N MET A 8 -13.89 2.77 22.82
CA MET A 8 -13.17 3.67 21.90
C MET A 8 -14.04 4.26 20.78
N PHE A 9 -15.08 3.54 20.36
CA PHE A 9 -15.85 3.87 19.14
C PHE A 9 -17.36 3.96 19.36
N GLY A 10 -17.85 3.71 20.58
CA GLY A 10 -19.26 3.80 20.94
C GLY A 10 -20.12 2.61 20.48
N THR A 11 -21.38 2.64 20.90
CA THR A 11 -22.40 1.58 20.66
C THR A 11 -23.31 1.87 19.47
N LYS A 12 -23.12 2.97 18.74
CA LYS A 12 -23.99 3.31 17.59
C LYS A 12 -24.03 2.16 16.58
N GLU A 13 -25.25 1.75 16.25
CA GLU A 13 -25.59 0.82 15.18
C GLU A 13 -24.94 1.32 13.88
N PRO A 14 -24.15 0.50 13.20
CA PRO A 14 -23.46 0.95 12.00
C PRO A 14 -24.40 1.14 10.81
N SER A 15 -23.98 1.96 9.83
CA SER A 15 -24.68 2.05 8.54
C SER A 15 -24.68 0.67 7.86
N ALA A 16 -25.86 0.19 7.47
CA ALA A 16 -26.09 -1.13 6.88
C ALA A 16 -25.40 -1.30 5.50
N SER A 17 -24.10 -1.60 5.50
CA SER A 17 -23.44 -2.29 4.39
C SER A 17 -23.53 -3.80 4.64
N THR A 18 -23.82 -4.58 3.61
CA THR A 18 -23.94 -6.04 3.72
C THR A 18 -22.61 -6.72 4.03
N ASP A 19 -21.48 -6.07 3.71
CA ASP A 19 -20.16 -6.71 3.71
C ASP A 19 -19.34 -6.45 4.98
N PHE A 20 -19.49 -5.25 5.55
CA PHE A 20 -18.75 -4.79 6.72
C PHE A 20 -19.45 -3.62 7.39
N TYR A 21 -19.08 -3.34 8.63
CA TYR A 21 -19.47 -2.11 9.28
C TYR A 21 -18.29 -1.25 9.72
N VAL A 22 -18.50 0.06 9.71
CA VAL A 22 -17.48 1.06 10.08
C VAL A 22 -17.93 1.83 11.30
N LYS A 23 -17.05 1.95 12.29
CA LYS A 23 -17.16 2.92 13.39
C LYS A 23 -16.03 3.93 13.30
N LYS A 24 -16.35 5.21 13.50
CA LYS A 24 -15.39 6.31 13.53
C LYS A 24 -15.48 7.03 14.86
N ASN A 25 -14.35 7.51 15.37
CA ASN A 25 -14.32 8.39 16.53
C ASN A 25 -14.03 9.84 16.12
N ARG A 26 -14.22 10.77 17.07
CA ARG A 26 -13.99 12.21 16.85
C ARG A 26 -12.54 12.59 16.55
N ASN A 27 -11.58 11.72 16.83
CA ASN A 27 -10.15 11.94 16.61
C ASN A 27 -9.70 11.42 15.22
N GLY A 28 -10.63 11.02 14.34
CA GLY A 28 -10.33 10.48 13.03
C GLY A 28 -9.98 8.98 13.00
N GLY A 29 -9.97 8.31 14.15
CA GLY A 29 -9.76 6.86 14.23
C GLY A 29 -10.93 6.08 13.63
N MET A 30 -10.62 4.93 13.03
CA MET A 30 -11.59 4.08 12.35
C MET A 30 -11.42 2.62 12.77
N ALA A 31 -12.53 1.94 13.06
CA ALA A 31 -12.61 0.50 13.24
C ALA A 31 -13.55 -0.08 12.19
N ILE A 32 -13.10 -1.11 11.47
CA ILE A 32 -13.89 -1.80 10.46
C ILE A 32 -14.02 -3.27 10.86
N HIS A 33 -15.25 -3.76 10.93
CA HIS A 33 -15.53 -5.16 11.18
C HIS A 33 -16.11 -5.80 9.92
N LEU A 34 -15.44 -6.83 9.41
CA LEU A 34 -15.89 -7.59 8.26
C LEU A 34 -16.87 -8.67 8.71
N HIS A 35 -18.04 -8.78 8.06
CA HIS A 35 -18.96 -9.89 8.33
C HIS A 35 -18.38 -11.23 7.88
N ARG A 36 -17.58 -11.21 6.82
CA ARG A 36 -16.85 -12.37 6.30
C ARG A 36 -15.48 -11.94 5.80
N LEU A 37 -14.42 -12.64 6.22
CA LEU A 37 -13.08 -12.41 5.69
C LEU A 37 -12.91 -13.09 4.33
N ASN A 38 -12.79 -12.30 3.27
CA ASN A 38 -12.38 -12.73 1.93
C ASN A 38 -11.75 -11.53 1.19
N ALA A 39 -11.11 -11.79 0.05
CA ALA A 39 -10.42 -10.74 -0.70
C ALA A 39 -11.35 -9.58 -1.13
N PRO A 40 -12.54 -9.83 -1.71
CA PRO A 40 -13.49 -8.76 -2.04
C PRO A 40 -13.92 -7.90 -0.84
N THR A 41 -14.29 -8.50 0.29
CA THR A 41 -14.75 -7.74 1.47
C THR A 41 -13.61 -6.95 2.11
N LEU A 42 -12.40 -7.53 2.16
CA LEU A 42 -11.22 -6.83 2.64
C LEU A 42 -10.86 -5.64 1.74
N ARG A 43 -10.92 -5.80 0.41
CA ARG A 43 -10.69 -4.72 -0.55
C ARG A 43 -11.65 -3.55 -0.31
N LYS A 44 -12.96 -3.82 -0.25
CA LYS A 44 -13.96 -2.76 0.00
C LYS A 44 -13.76 -2.07 1.35
N ALA A 45 -13.36 -2.81 2.37
CA ALA A 45 -13.06 -2.23 3.67
C ALA A 45 -11.82 -1.32 3.64
N LEU A 46 -10.77 -1.71 2.91
CA LEU A 46 -9.58 -0.87 2.74
C LEU A 46 -9.88 0.38 1.89
N ASP A 47 -10.71 0.26 0.85
CA ASP A 47 -11.19 1.40 0.04
C ASP A 47 -11.98 2.41 0.91
N ALA A 48 -12.70 1.92 1.93
CA ALA A 48 -13.39 2.77 2.89
C ALA A 48 -12.43 3.40 3.94
N ALA A 49 -11.29 2.76 4.21
CA ALA A 49 -10.33 3.17 5.22
C ALA A 49 -9.37 4.26 4.70
N VAL A 50 -8.90 4.13 3.47
CA VAL A 50 -7.89 5.02 2.87
C VAL A 50 -8.27 5.40 1.45
N LYS A 51 -7.92 6.63 1.04
CA LYS A 51 -8.13 7.09 -0.32
C LYS A 51 -7.08 6.57 -1.31
N VAL A 52 -5.86 6.29 -0.84
CA VAL A 52 -4.69 6.16 -1.74
C VAL A 52 -3.79 4.94 -1.52
N TYR A 53 -3.97 3.97 -0.61
CA TYR A 53 -3.00 2.85 -0.44
C TYR A 53 -1.51 3.24 -0.28
N ASP A 54 -0.67 2.35 0.21
CA ASP A 54 0.77 2.66 0.32
C ASP A 54 1.52 2.26 -0.94
N VAL A 55 1.04 1.20 -1.59
CA VAL A 55 1.48 0.70 -2.89
C VAL A 55 0.24 0.28 -3.68
N GLU A 56 0.13 0.74 -4.92
CA GLU A 56 -0.88 0.23 -5.86
C GLU A 56 -0.31 0.06 -7.27
N TYR A 57 -0.64 -1.04 -7.95
CA TYR A 57 -0.12 -1.32 -9.30
C TYR A 57 -1.08 -0.77 -10.36
N GLU A 58 -0.54 -0.26 -11.47
CA GLU A 58 -1.35 0.21 -12.60
C GLU A 58 -1.84 -0.93 -13.50
N SER A 59 -1.23 -2.12 -13.39
CA SER A 59 -1.62 -3.33 -14.12
C SER A 59 -1.86 -4.51 -13.18
N ASN A 60 -2.39 -5.60 -13.74
CA ASN A 60 -2.53 -6.89 -13.04
C ASN A 60 -1.20 -7.64 -12.86
N LYS A 61 -0.08 -7.12 -13.40
CA LYS A 61 1.27 -7.66 -13.15
C LYS A 61 1.78 -7.15 -11.80
N VAL A 62 1.44 -7.90 -10.76
CA VAL A 62 1.69 -7.53 -9.36
C VAL A 62 2.94 -8.23 -8.83
N LEU A 63 3.84 -7.45 -8.23
CA LEU A 63 5.00 -7.97 -7.51
C LEU A 63 4.62 -8.22 -6.04
N ARG A 64 5.29 -9.20 -5.41
CA ARG A 64 5.24 -9.32 -3.95
C ARG A 64 5.99 -8.13 -3.37
N HIS A 65 5.46 -7.52 -2.31
CA HIS A 65 6.11 -6.38 -1.71
C HIS A 65 5.98 -6.32 -0.19
N ILE A 66 6.93 -5.62 0.42
CA ILE A 66 6.91 -5.19 1.81
C ILE A 66 7.32 -3.72 1.83
N HIS A 67 6.65 -2.93 2.66
CA HIS A 67 6.99 -1.53 2.92
C HIS A 67 7.40 -1.38 4.39
N LYS A 68 8.52 -0.69 4.62
CA LYS A 68 9.02 -0.31 5.94
C LYS A 68 9.38 1.17 5.94
N ILE A 69 9.36 1.77 7.12
CA ILE A 69 9.85 3.13 7.35
C ILE A 69 10.91 3.04 8.43
N LYS A 70 12.08 3.64 8.17
CA LYS A 70 13.17 3.77 9.15
C LYS A 70 13.74 5.17 9.07
N ASP A 71 13.78 5.88 10.20
CA ASP A 71 14.35 7.22 10.31
C ASP A 71 13.80 8.20 9.25
N GLY A 72 12.49 8.15 9.00
CA GLY A 72 11.81 8.97 7.97
C GLY A 72 12.03 8.51 6.52
N THR A 73 12.81 7.45 6.29
CA THR A 73 13.05 6.88 4.96
C THR A 73 12.07 5.74 4.70
N ASP A 74 11.33 5.81 3.60
CA ASP A 74 10.52 4.73 3.09
C ASP A 74 11.41 3.71 2.33
N ILE A 75 11.23 2.43 2.67
CA ILE A 75 11.99 1.30 2.12
C ILE A 75 10.98 0.28 1.61
N TYR A 76 10.92 0.13 0.29
CA TYR A 76 10.07 -0.85 -0.38
C TYR A 76 10.93 -1.98 -0.92
N LEU A 77 10.59 -3.22 -0.63
CA LEU A 77 11.14 -4.38 -1.32
C LEU A 77 10.08 -4.88 -2.31
N PHE A 78 10.44 -4.96 -3.60
CA PHE A 78 9.62 -5.58 -4.63
C PHE A 78 10.30 -6.87 -5.11
N ALA A 79 9.54 -7.95 -5.22
CA ALA A 79 10.04 -9.25 -5.64
C ALA A 79 9.15 -9.88 -6.72
N ASN A 80 9.78 -10.25 -7.83
CA ASN A 80 9.19 -11.11 -8.83
C ASN A 80 9.43 -12.56 -8.43
N ILE A 81 8.35 -13.29 -8.13
CA ILE A 81 8.41 -14.71 -7.75
C ILE A 81 7.93 -15.64 -8.89
N SER A 82 7.68 -15.10 -10.09
CA SER A 82 7.30 -15.90 -11.26
C SER A 82 8.52 -16.30 -12.09
N GLU A 83 8.28 -17.20 -13.03
CA GLU A 83 9.24 -17.66 -14.05
C GLU A 83 9.35 -16.69 -15.25
N THR A 84 8.59 -15.59 -15.26
CA THR A 84 8.54 -14.64 -16.37
C THR A 84 8.95 -13.24 -15.94
N GLN A 85 9.52 -12.46 -16.84
CA GLN A 85 9.82 -11.06 -16.55
C GLN A 85 8.52 -10.27 -16.28
N ILE A 86 8.55 -9.42 -15.26
CA ILE A 86 7.49 -8.46 -14.97
C ILE A 86 8.03 -7.06 -15.23
N ASP A 87 7.32 -6.31 -16.06
CA ASP A 87 7.50 -4.87 -16.26
C ASP A 87 6.18 -4.20 -15.89
N THR A 88 6.20 -3.33 -14.88
CA THR A 88 5.01 -2.74 -14.27
C THR A 88 5.30 -1.37 -13.69
N TYR A 89 4.25 -0.60 -13.43
CA TYR A 89 4.31 0.66 -12.70
C TYR A 89 3.66 0.48 -11.33
N ALA A 90 4.38 0.89 -10.29
CA ALA A 90 3.89 0.94 -8.93
C ALA A 90 3.70 2.39 -8.49
N ARG A 91 2.53 2.68 -7.91
CA ARG A 91 2.15 3.96 -7.33
C ARG A 91 2.44 3.92 -5.83
N LEU A 92 3.31 4.81 -5.37
CA LEU A 92 3.71 4.92 -3.97
C LEU A 92 3.12 6.19 -3.38
N ARG A 93 2.48 6.10 -2.21
CA ARG A 93 1.90 7.29 -1.56
C ARG A 93 2.98 8.23 -1.08
N GLY A 94 2.90 9.48 -1.50
CA GLY A 94 3.81 10.57 -1.16
C GLY A 94 4.59 11.07 -2.38
N HIS A 95 5.14 12.26 -2.24
CA HIS A 95 6.12 12.82 -3.16
C HIS A 95 7.51 12.39 -2.72
N MET A 96 8.23 11.62 -3.54
CA MET A 96 9.52 11.04 -3.16
C MET A 96 10.55 11.19 -4.28
N GLN A 97 11.80 11.40 -3.89
CA GLN A 97 12.95 11.13 -4.76
C GLN A 97 13.45 9.72 -4.43
N LEU A 98 13.52 8.86 -5.44
CA LEU A 98 13.71 7.42 -5.26
C LEU A 98 15.04 6.93 -5.84
N GLU A 99 15.66 6.02 -5.09
CA GLU A 99 16.78 5.20 -5.54
C GLU A 99 16.33 3.75 -5.70
N ALA A 100 16.96 3.07 -6.66
CA ALA A 100 16.80 1.66 -6.96
C ALA A 100 18.07 0.93 -6.49
N TRP A 101 17.92 0.11 -5.45
CA TRP A 101 19.03 -0.66 -4.89
C TRP A 101 18.86 -2.13 -5.27
N ASN A 102 19.77 -2.65 -6.09
CA ASN A 102 19.76 -4.03 -6.55
C ASN A 102 20.46 -4.94 -5.52
N PRO A 103 19.71 -5.78 -4.78
CA PRO A 103 20.31 -6.63 -3.75
C PRO A 103 21.13 -7.80 -4.31
N HIS A 104 21.05 -8.08 -5.61
CA HIS A 104 21.77 -9.16 -6.27
C HIS A 104 23.15 -8.74 -6.76
N THR A 105 23.37 -7.43 -6.97
CA THR A 105 24.64 -6.88 -7.48
C THR A 105 25.27 -5.84 -6.55
N GLY A 106 24.50 -5.28 -5.61
CA GLY A 106 24.92 -4.16 -4.77
C GLY A 106 24.86 -2.79 -5.48
N GLU A 107 24.40 -2.75 -6.74
CA GLU A 107 24.27 -1.51 -7.49
C GLU A 107 23.17 -0.62 -6.92
N ILE A 108 23.45 0.69 -6.86
CA ILE A 108 22.50 1.73 -6.49
C ILE A 108 22.42 2.74 -7.63
N SER A 109 21.21 3.02 -8.08
CA SER A 109 20.95 3.99 -9.15
C SER A 109 19.71 4.84 -8.82
N LYS A 110 19.54 5.95 -9.54
CA LYS A 110 18.30 6.73 -9.44
C LYS A 110 17.14 5.93 -10.07
N ALA A 111 16.01 5.86 -9.39
CA ALA A 111 14.83 5.19 -9.94
C ALA A 111 14.14 6.07 -11.02
N GLU A 112 13.62 5.42 -12.06
CA GLU A 112 12.77 6.08 -13.04
C GLU A 112 11.37 6.29 -12.44
N CYS A 113 11.05 7.53 -12.08
CA CYS A 113 9.76 7.86 -11.49
C CYS A 113 9.17 9.20 -11.96
N THR A 114 7.84 9.31 -11.89
CA THR A 114 7.07 10.54 -12.12
C THR A 114 6.20 10.87 -10.92
N GLN A 115 5.73 12.11 -10.84
CA GLN A 115 4.91 12.63 -9.74
C GLN A 115 3.49 12.89 -10.22
N LYS A 116 2.50 12.58 -9.38
CA LYS A 116 1.08 12.87 -9.64
C LYS A 116 0.31 13.12 -8.35
N VAL A 117 -0.91 13.63 -8.50
CA VAL A 117 -1.85 13.82 -7.40
C VAL A 117 -3.06 12.93 -7.60
N GLU A 118 -3.39 12.11 -6.61
CA GLU A 118 -4.57 11.23 -6.63
C GLU A 118 -5.44 11.50 -5.41
N ALA A 119 -6.73 11.82 -5.65
CA ALA A 119 -7.68 12.14 -4.59
C ALA A 119 -7.17 13.21 -3.57
N GLY A 120 -6.35 14.16 -4.05
CA GLY A 120 -5.74 15.21 -3.24
C GLY A 120 -4.49 14.79 -2.45
N THR A 121 -3.90 13.63 -2.75
CA THR A 121 -2.67 13.13 -2.13
C THR A 121 -1.57 13.00 -3.18
N ASP A 122 -0.35 13.43 -2.85
CA ASP A 122 0.80 13.20 -3.73
C ASP A 122 1.11 11.70 -3.85
N VAL A 123 1.51 11.30 -5.05
CA VAL A 123 1.86 9.92 -5.40
C VAL A 123 3.07 9.95 -6.34
N THR A 124 4.06 9.11 -6.03
CA THR A 124 5.20 8.84 -6.90
C THR A 124 4.95 7.56 -7.68
N VAL A 125 5.02 7.60 -9.01
CA VAL A 125 4.91 6.43 -9.88
C VAL A 125 6.30 5.98 -10.28
N VAL A 126 6.68 4.76 -9.92
CA VAL A 126 7.97 4.18 -10.27
C VAL A 126 7.80 3.03 -11.25
N ARG A 127 8.61 3.00 -12.31
CA ARG A 127 8.69 1.84 -13.20
C ARG A 127 9.58 0.77 -12.58
N ILE A 128 9.11 -0.47 -12.57
CA ILE A 128 9.84 -1.60 -12.01
C ILE A 128 9.84 -2.73 -13.05
N THR A 129 11.03 -3.06 -13.53
CA THR A 129 11.27 -4.20 -14.41
C THR A 129 12.12 -5.23 -13.69
N LEU A 130 11.59 -6.43 -13.46
CA LEU A 130 12.26 -7.53 -12.78
C LEU A 130 12.25 -8.80 -13.62
N ALA A 131 13.44 -9.33 -13.86
CA ALA A 131 13.63 -10.69 -14.37
C ALA A 131 13.01 -11.74 -13.42
N PRO A 132 12.80 -12.99 -13.89
CA PRO A 132 12.32 -14.08 -13.05
C PRO A 132 13.13 -14.22 -11.76
N PHE A 133 12.44 -14.41 -10.63
CA PHE A 133 13.06 -14.63 -9.31
C PHE A 133 14.04 -13.53 -8.85
N LYS A 134 13.89 -12.31 -9.36
CA LYS A 134 14.67 -11.14 -8.94
C LYS A 134 13.85 -10.19 -8.08
N SER A 135 14.57 -9.32 -7.38
CA SER A 135 14.01 -8.33 -6.48
C SER A 135 14.77 -7.02 -6.58
N LEU A 136 14.12 -5.94 -6.17
CA LEU A 136 14.67 -4.60 -6.14
C LEU A 136 14.15 -3.88 -4.91
N PHE A 137 15.05 -3.16 -4.23
CA PHE A 137 14.63 -2.19 -3.24
C PHE A 137 14.41 -0.83 -3.91
N ILE A 138 13.29 -0.19 -3.59
CA ILE A 138 13.03 1.20 -3.92
C ILE A 138 13.06 1.97 -2.61
N VAL A 139 13.96 2.94 -2.51
CA VAL A 139 14.27 3.65 -1.25
C VAL A 139 14.17 5.15 -1.48
N GLY A 140 13.53 5.86 -0.56
CA GLY A 140 13.47 7.33 -0.61
C GLY A 140 12.73 7.94 0.56
N GLY A 141 12.97 9.22 0.81
CA GLY A 141 12.25 10.01 1.81
C GLY A 141 11.08 10.77 1.18
N ARG A 142 10.11 11.12 2.04
CA ARG A 142 9.06 12.10 1.76
C ARG A 142 9.49 13.51 2.18
#